data_AF-A0A5C1YJY2-F1
#
_entry.id   AF-A0A5C1YJY2-F1
#
_cell.length_a   1.000
_cell.length_b   1.000
_cell.length_c   1.000
_cell.angle_alpha   90.00
_cell.angle_beta   90.00
_cell.angle_gamma   90.00
#
_symmetry.space_group_name_H-M   'P 1'
#
loop_
_entity.id
_entity.type
_entity.pdbx_description
1 polymer ?
#
loop_
_entity_poly.entity_id
_entity_poly.type
_entity_poly.pdbx_seq_one_letter_code
_entity_poly.pdbx_strand_id
1 'polypeptide(L)'
;MARPAPMLLAIPALIAALAALTACTPNVADHDYRGEPDVLREHRGLPTDAPFPTDPIESRSPGDPAPGDDLVLDDPLLDGPRALLLDDGRVLAVVTIGSSSCHAVAESIEWQGASAAIRFGTTGGAVCTADLASHTHEFAVPDAVRGERLELELSFTDWDGIERLSVE
;
A
#
# COMPACT_ATOMS: atom_id res chain seq x y z
N MET A 1 -15.11 -14.34 -81.34
CA MET A 1 -13.97 -13.43 -81.10
C MET A 1 -14.17 -12.81 -79.73
N ALA A 2 -13.56 -13.42 -78.71
CA ALA A 2 -13.77 -13.11 -77.30
C ALA A 2 -12.78 -12.04 -76.83
N ARG A 3 -13.28 -11.03 -76.12
CA ARG A 3 -12.50 -9.96 -75.50
C ARG A 3 -11.78 -10.46 -74.24
N PRO A 4 -10.50 -10.13 -74.00
CA PRO A 4 -9.83 -10.48 -72.75
C PRO A 4 -10.26 -9.55 -71.60
N ALA A 5 -10.45 -10.14 -70.43
CA ALA A 5 -10.78 -9.47 -69.18
C ALA A 5 -9.58 -8.69 -68.59
N PRO A 6 -9.79 -7.59 -67.86
CA PRO A 6 -8.71 -6.88 -67.20
C PRO A 6 -8.28 -7.61 -65.91
N MET A 7 -6.97 -7.79 -65.82
CA MET A 7 -6.19 -8.36 -64.73
C MET A 7 -6.26 -7.43 -63.50
N LEU A 8 -6.92 -7.88 -62.42
CA LEU A 8 -6.88 -7.20 -61.13
C LEU A 8 -5.49 -7.40 -60.51
N LEU A 9 -4.75 -6.30 -60.36
CA LEU A 9 -3.49 -6.22 -59.65
C LEU A 9 -3.77 -6.24 -58.13
N ALA A 10 -3.49 -7.36 -57.46
CA ALA A 10 -3.52 -7.43 -56.00
C ALA A 10 -2.23 -6.83 -55.43
N ILE A 11 -2.35 -5.75 -54.67
CA ILE A 11 -1.27 -5.14 -53.89
C ILE A 11 -1.28 -5.80 -52.50
N PRO A 12 -0.23 -6.55 -52.07
CA PRO A 12 -0.12 -6.95 -50.68
C PRO A 12 0.41 -5.76 -49.87
N ALA A 13 -0.42 -5.22 -48.98
CA ALA A 13 0.00 -4.26 -47.97
C ALA A 13 0.85 -4.99 -46.91
N LEU A 14 2.15 -5.03 -47.17
CA LEU A 14 3.19 -5.39 -46.21
C LEU A 14 3.50 -4.13 -45.39
N ILE A 15 2.88 -3.97 -44.22
CA ILE A 15 3.40 -3.08 -43.18
C ILE A 15 3.48 -3.89 -41.89
N ALA A 16 4.67 -4.45 -41.69
CA ALA A 16 5.16 -4.85 -40.39
C ALA A 16 5.38 -3.59 -39.56
N ALA A 17 4.53 -3.34 -38.56
CA ALA A 17 4.84 -2.43 -37.47
C ALA A 17 5.33 -3.27 -36.29
N LEU A 18 6.64 -3.36 -36.20
CA LEU A 18 7.40 -3.94 -35.10
C LEU A 18 7.25 -3.02 -33.88
N ALA A 19 6.18 -3.18 -33.09
CA ALA A 19 6.05 -2.54 -31.78
C ALA A 19 6.71 -3.41 -30.72
N ALA A 20 8.04 -3.45 -30.74
CA ALA A 20 8.85 -3.96 -29.65
C ALA A 20 9.74 -2.82 -29.17
N LEU A 21 9.29 -2.10 -28.13
CA LEU A 21 10.12 -1.32 -27.21
C LEU A 21 9.30 -1.01 -25.95
N THR A 22 9.66 -1.71 -24.87
CA THR A 22 9.65 -1.20 -23.49
C THR A 22 8.29 -0.82 -22.88
N ALA A 23 7.40 -1.79 -22.69
CA ALA A 23 6.37 -1.64 -21.67
C ALA A 23 7.00 -1.98 -20.30
N CYS A 24 6.93 -1.01 -19.38
CA CYS A 24 7.45 -1.00 -18.03
C CYS A 24 7.26 -2.35 -17.31
N THR A 25 8.34 -2.91 -16.77
CA THR A 25 8.22 -3.73 -15.57
C THR A 25 7.46 -2.90 -14.53
N PRO A 26 6.39 -3.43 -13.90
CA PRO A 26 5.77 -2.73 -12.78
C PRO A 26 6.86 -2.52 -11.74
N ASN A 27 7.17 -1.25 -11.48
CA ASN A 27 8.23 -0.83 -10.57
C ASN A 27 7.77 -0.97 -9.10
N VAL A 28 6.98 -2.02 -8.82
CA VAL A 28 6.50 -2.36 -7.48
C VAL A 28 7.60 -3.18 -6.83
N ALA A 29 8.61 -2.48 -6.31
CA ALA A 29 9.51 -3.02 -5.31
C ALA A 29 8.85 -2.80 -3.94
N ASP A 30 7.72 -3.48 -3.71
CA ASP A 30 6.99 -3.41 -2.45
C ASP A 30 7.78 -4.16 -1.37
N HIS A 31 8.17 -3.43 -0.33
CA HIS A 31 8.78 -3.98 0.86
C HIS A 31 7.78 -3.88 2.01
N ASP A 32 7.03 -4.95 2.27
CA ASP A 32 6.13 -5.01 3.42
C ASP A 32 6.93 -5.16 4.72
N TYR A 33 7.01 -4.06 5.47
CA TYR A 33 7.46 -4.09 6.85
C TYR A 33 6.26 -4.35 7.76
N ARG A 34 6.13 -5.60 8.22
CA ARG A 34 5.35 -5.89 9.43
C ARG A 34 6.02 -5.16 10.58
N GLY A 35 5.41 -4.06 11.03
CA GLY A 35 5.92 -3.20 12.08
C GLY A 35 5.94 -3.85 13.47
N GLU A 36 6.68 -4.95 13.66
CA GLU A 36 7.15 -5.31 14.99
C GLU A 36 8.14 -4.22 15.41
N PRO A 37 7.84 -3.41 16.44
CA PRO A 37 8.74 -2.36 16.85
C PRO A 37 10.00 -3.02 17.42
N ASP A 38 11.18 -2.60 16.95
CA ASP A 38 12.49 -3.20 17.29
C ASP A 38 12.78 -3.19 18.82
N VAL A 39 12.01 -2.41 19.59
CA VAL A 39 12.02 -2.40 21.06
C VAL A 39 11.58 -3.71 21.71
N LEU A 40 10.84 -4.59 21.00
CA LEU A 40 10.51 -5.93 21.53
C LEU A 40 11.67 -6.92 21.39
N ARG A 41 12.68 -6.62 20.57
CA ARG A 41 13.85 -7.48 20.40
C ARG A 41 14.83 -7.36 21.59
N GLU A 42 14.86 -6.21 22.26
CA GLU A 42 15.72 -5.95 23.43
C GLU A 42 15.20 -6.60 24.73
N HIS A 43 13.94 -7.02 24.79
CA HIS A 43 13.37 -7.68 25.98
C HIS A 43 13.65 -9.19 26.09
N ARG A 44 14.40 -9.79 25.14
CA ARG A 44 14.83 -11.20 25.22
C ARG A 44 15.83 -11.52 26.35
N GLY A 45 16.21 -10.52 27.15
CA GLY A 45 17.16 -10.66 28.26
C GLY A 45 16.55 -10.65 29.66
N LEU A 46 15.22 -10.68 29.83
CA LEU A 46 14.63 -10.70 31.17
C LEU A 46 14.93 -12.04 31.86
N PRO A 47 15.49 -12.04 33.09
CA PRO A 47 15.77 -13.27 33.82
C PRO A 47 14.46 -13.99 34.13
N THR A 48 14.32 -15.23 33.64
CA THR A 48 13.15 -16.10 33.84
C THR A 48 12.91 -16.53 35.28
N ASP A 49 13.82 -16.17 36.19
CA ASP A 49 13.81 -16.58 37.60
C ASP A 49 13.41 -15.44 38.57
N ALA A 50 12.94 -14.29 38.06
CA ALA A 50 12.39 -13.26 38.94
C ALA A 50 11.07 -13.77 39.57
N PRO A 51 10.90 -13.75 40.90
CA PRO A 51 9.64 -14.10 41.53
C PRO A 51 8.54 -13.18 41.02
N PHE A 52 7.41 -13.75 40.58
CA PHE A 52 6.24 -12.99 40.21
C PHE A 52 5.85 -12.07 41.38
N PRO A 53 5.71 -10.75 41.17
CA PRO A 53 5.20 -9.86 42.22
C PRO A 53 3.80 -10.36 42.61
N THR A 54 3.63 -10.72 43.89
CA THR A 54 2.37 -11.22 44.46
C THR A 54 1.44 -10.11 44.92
N ASP A 55 1.85 -8.85 44.75
CA ASP A 55 0.97 -7.71 45.02
C ASP A 55 -0.19 -7.76 44.03
N PRO A 56 -1.45 -7.55 44.46
CA PRO A 56 -2.53 -7.38 43.52
C PRO A 56 -2.16 -6.19 42.64
N ILE A 57 -2.05 -6.42 41.33
CA ILE A 57 -2.03 -5.35 40.35
C ILE A 57 -3.39 -4.69 40.47
N GLU A 58 -3.54 -3.72 41.37
CA GLU A 58 -4.65 -2.79 41.32
C GLU A 58 -4.45 -1.98 40.04
N SER A 59 -5.10 -2.43 38.97
CA SER A 59 -5.31 -1.66 37.75
C SER A 59 -6.20 -0.48 38.11
N ARG A 60 -5.60 0.55 38.71
CA ARG A 60 -6.21 1.87 38.82
C ARG A 60 -5.61 2.72 37.73
N SER A 61 -6.22 2.67 36.55
CA SER A 61 -6.10 3.76 35.59
C SER A 61 -6.92 4.94 36.14
N PRO A 62 -6.33 6.13 36.34
CA PRO A 62 -7.12 7.33 36.52
C PRO A 62 -7.97 7.57 35.26
N GLY A 63 -9.28 7.37 35.35
CA GLY A 63 -10.23 7.75 34.30
C GLY A 63 -10.87 6.63 33.50
N ASP A 64 -11.12 5.45 34.07
CA ASP A 64 -11.97 4.45 33.42
C ASP A 64 -13.36 5.05 33.12
N PRO A 65 -13.77 5.14 31.84
CA PRO A 65 -15.05 5.74 31.48
C PRO A 65 -16.20 4.78 31.83
N ALA A 66 -17.39 5.32 32.06
CA ALA A 66 -18.56 4.53 32.45
C ALA A 66 -18.98 3.59 31.30
N PRO A 67 -19.59 2.43 31.58
CA PRO A 67 -20.14 1.59 30.52
C PRO A 67 -21.21 2.37 29.75
N GLY A 68 -20.91 2.73 28.50
CA GLY A 68 -21.73 3.59 27.65
C GLY A 68 -21.01 4.82 27.11
N ASP A 69 -19.80 5.11 27.58
CA ASP A 69 -18.86 5.98 26.85
C ASP A 69 -18.20 5.13 25.77
N ASP A 70 -18.66 5.30 24.53
CA ASP A 70 -18.00 4.73 23.37
C ASP A 70 -16.55 5.21 23.40
N LEU A 71 -15.60 4.27 23.47
CA LEU A 71 -14.19 4.56 23.29
C LEU A 71 -14.03 5.05 21.84
N VAL A 72 -14.18 6.35 21.63
CA VAL A 72 -13.72 7.00 20.42
C VAL A 72 -12.21 6.95 20.50
N LEU A 73 -11.65 5.91 19.89
CA LEU A 73 -10.22 5.86 19.61
C LEU A 73 -9.99 6.88 18.49
N ASP A 74 -9.80 8.15 18.86
CA ASP A 74 -9.24 9.19 17.98
C ASP A 74 -7.74 8.88 17.73
N ASP A 75 -7.43 7.67 17.27
CA ASP A 75 -6.11 7.34 16.75
C ASP A 75 -6.12 7.66 15.26
N PRO A 76 -5.44 8.73 14.82
CA PRO A 76 -5.42 9.09 13.42
C PRO A 76 -4.89 7.96 12.53
N LEU A 77 -4.08 7.02 13.03
CA LEU A 77 -3.68 5.87 12.21
C LEU A 77 -4.85 4.95 11.83
N LEU A 78 -5.93 4.94 12.61
CA LEU A 78 -7.13 4.13 12.33
C LEU A 78 -8.09 4.80 11.33
N ASP A 79 -7.95 6.11 11.07
CA ASP A 79 -8.85 6.87 10.20
C ASP A 79 -8.60 6.68 8.69
N GLY A 80 -7.62 5.87 8.30
CA GLY A 80 -7.32 5.56 6.90
C GLY A 80 -5.84 5.46 6.59
N PRO A 81 -5.47 5.28 5.31
CA PRO A 81 -4.07 5.18 4.92
C PRO A 81 -3.31 6.48 5.21
N ARG A 82 -1.99 6.37 5.38
CA ARG A 82 -1.07 7.50 5.53
C ARG A 82 0.03 7.39 4.51
N ALA A 83 0.65 8.51 4.14
CA ALA A 83 1.76 8.53 3.23
C ALA A 83 2.83 9.51 3.70
N LEU A 84 4.09 9.21 3.41
CA LEU A 84 5.23 10.06 3.70
C LEU A 84 6.37 9.81 2.71
N LEU A 85 7.21 10.82 2.53
CA LEU A 85 8.42 10.73 1.72
C LEU A 85 9.62 10.37 2.58
N LEU A 86 10.36 9.35 2.16
CA LEU A 86 11.60 8.87 2.76
C LEU A 86 12.78 9.14 1.82
N ASP A 87 13.98 8.99 2.36
CA ASP A 87 15.21 9.00 1.57
C ASP A 87 15.38 10.24 0.69
N ASP A 88 15.12 11.43 1.26
CA ASP A 88 15.15 12.71 0.53
C ASP A 88 14.17 12.75 -0.67
N GLY A 89 12.98 12.16 -0.49
CA GLY A 89 11.94 12.09 -1.53
C GLY A 89 12.21 11.08 -2.63
N ARG A 90 13.10 10.10 -2.38
CA ARG A 90 13.36 8.98 -3.32
C ARG A 90 12.36 7.84 -3.15
N VAL A 91 11.80 7.71 -1.95
CA VAL A 91 10.87 6.63 -1.60
C VAL A 91 9.57 7.24 -1.09
N LEU A 92 8.46 6.79 -1.66
CA LEU A 92 7.12 7.05 -1.16
C LEU A 92 6.72 5.86 -0.30
N ALA A 93 6.51 6.07 0.99
CA ALA A 93 5.99 5.06 1.91
C ALA A 93 4.49 5.32 2.15
N VAL A 94 3.66 4.32 1.88
CA VAL A 94 2.22 4.32 2.16
C VAL A 94 1.94 3.31 3.25
N VAL A 95 1.36 3.75 4.36
CA VAL A 95 1.00 2.91 5.50
C VAL A 95 -0.50 2.65 5.48
N THR A 96 -0.89 1.38 5.51
CA THR A 96 -2.28 0.94 5.67
C THR A 96 -2.46 0.24 7.02
N ILE A 97 -3.68 0.25 7.54
CA ILE A 97 -4.07 -0.57 8.70
C ILE A 97 -4.99 -1.68 8.20
N GLY A 98 -4.69 -2.91 8.58
CA GLY A 98 -5.50 -4.06 8.20
C GLY A 98 -5.37 -5.21 9.19
N SER A 99 -6.22 -6.22 9.02
CA SER A 99 -6.09 -7.47 9.77
C SER A 99 -4.77 -8.14 9.43
N SER A 100 -4.06 -8.67 10.42
CA SER A 100 -2.78 -9.36 10.18
C SER A 100 -2.87 -10.50 9.16
N SER A 101 -4.06 -11.10 9.01
CA SER A 101 -4.37 -12.16 8.03
C SER A 101 -5.02 -11.67 6.74
N CYS A 102 -5.50 -10.43 6.68
CA CYS A 102 -6.18 -9.82 5.52
C CYS A 102 -5.80 -8.33 5.41
N HIS A 103 -4.52 -8.06 5.20
CA HIS A 103 -4.02 -6.70 4.99
C HIS A 103 -4.03 -6.34 3.51
N ALA A 104 -4.02 -5.04 3.25
CA ALA A 104 -3.87 -4.50 1.91
C ALA A 104 -2.49 -4.86 1.35
N VAL A 105 -2.43 -5.15 0.05
CA VAL A 105 -1.18 -5.40 -0.67
C VAL A 105 -1.11 -4.55 -1.92
N ALA A 106 0.03 -3.91 -2.16
CA ALA A 106 0.20 -3.06 -3.32
C ALA A 106 0.23 -3.91 -4.60
N GLU A 107 -0.67 -3.64 -5.53
CA GLU A 107 -0.71 -4.32 -6.82
C GLU A 107 -0.07 -3.49 -7.93
N SER A 108 -0.29 -2.18 -7.91
CA SER A 108 0.27 -1.27 -8.90
C SER A 108 0.42 0.15 -8.38
N ILE A 109 1.34 0.88 -9.00
CA ILE A 109 1.47 2.33 -8.93
C ILE A 109 1.64 2.89 -10.34
N GLU A 110 0.89 3.94 -10.68
CA GLU A 110 0.95 4.63 -11.96
C GLU A 110 1.20 6.13 -11.72
N TRP A 111 2.30 6.63 -12.27
CA TRP A 111 2.68 8.05 -12.14
C TRP A 111 2.21 8.88 -13.34
N GLN A 112 1.68 10.07 -13.06
CA GLN A 112 1.33 11.09 -14.03
C GLN A 112 1.81 12.45 -13.52
N GLY A 113 3.06 12.79 -13.85
CA GLY A 113 3.72 13.94 -13.21
C GLY A 113 3.78 13.75 -11.70
N ALA A 114 3.49 14.80 -10.93
CA ALA A 114 3.46 14.77 -9.48
C ALA A 114 2.22 14.06 -8.88
N SER A 115 1.42 13.39 -9.70
CA SER A 115 0.29 12.57 -9.23
C SER A 115 0.61 11.08 -9.36
N ALA A 116 0.16 10.27 -8.40
CA ALA A 116 0.26 8.81 -8.44
C ALA A 116 -1.08 8.14 -8.12
N ALA A 117 -1.47 7.17 -8.94
CA ALA A 117 -2.58 6.28 -8.67
C ALA A 117 -2.04 4.94 -8.15
N ILE A 118 -2.45 4.54 -6.95
CA ILE A 118 -2.02 3.31 -6.28
C ILE A 118 -3.23 2.39 -6.12
N ARG A 119 -3.06 1.13 -6.54
CA ARG A 119 -4.09 0.11 -6.40
C ARG A 119 -3.66 -0.92 -5.37
N PHE A 120 -4.52 -1.16 -4.40
CA PHE A 120 -4.37 -2.18 -3.38
C PHE A 120 -5.34 -3.34 -3.64
N GLY A 121 -4.80 -4.54 -3.52
CA GLY A 121 -5.56 -5.77 -3.30
C GLY A 121 -5.65 -6.09 -1.81
N THR A 122 -6.23 -7.24 -1.48
CA THR A 122 -6.34 -7.72 -0.10
C THR A 122 -5.79 -9.14 -0.03
N THR A 123 -5.03 -9.42 1.02
CA THR A 123 -4.54 -10.79 1.31
C THR A 123 -5.62 -11.64 1.98
N GLY A 124 -5.35 -12.94 2.06
CA GLY A 124 -6.23 -13.87 2.77
C GLY A 124 -7.49 -14.25 2.00
N GLY A 125 -8.48 -14.74 2.72
CA GLY A 125 -9.75 -15.20 2.17
C GLY A 125 -10.92 -14.62 2.97
N ALA A 126 -12.06 -15.33 3.00
CA ALA A 126 -13.29 -14.83 3.63
C ALA A 126 -13.23 -14.64 5.15
N VAL A 127 -12.15 -15.06 5.82
CA VAL A 127 -12.03 -15.02 7.28
C VAL A 127 -10.78 -14.23 7.66
N CYS A 128 -10.99 -13.12 8.35
CA CYS A 128 -9.95 -12.24 8.84
C CYS A 128 -9.90 -12.28 10.37
N THR A 129 -8.71 -12.17 10.93
CA THR A 129 -8.52 -12.07 12.38
C THR A 129 -8.79 -10.64 12.86
N ALA A 130 -9.11 -10.47 14.14
CA ALA A 130 -9.48 -9.17 14.72
C ALA A 130 -8.27 -8.30 15.10
N ASP A 131 -7.05 -8.86 15.09
CA ASP A 131 -5.83 -8.13 15.36
C ASP A 131 -5.43 -7.28 14.15
N LEU A 132 -5.46 -5.96 14.34
CA LEU A 132 -5.02 -4.97 13.38
C LEU A 132 -3.52 -4.73 13.51
N ALA A 133 -2.86 -4.59 12.37
CA ALA A 133 -1.46 -4.21 12.26
C ALA A 133 -1.26 -3.16 11.17
N SER A 134 -0.19 -2.38 11.31
CA SER A 134 0.27 -1.47 10.27
C SER A 134 1.10 -2.21 9.22
N HIS A 135 0.83 -1.93 7.95
CA HIS A 135 1.53 -2.46 6.80
C HIS A 135 2.08 -1.29 5.98
N THR A 136 3.39 -1.32 5.71
CA THR A 136 4.06 -0.25 4.96
C THR A 136 4.38 -0.72 3.56
N HIS A 137 4.03 0.08 2.57
CA HIS A 137 4.31 -0.17 1.16
C HIS A 137 5.22 0.92 0.62
N GLU A 138 6.35 0.51 0.05
CA GLU A 138 7.36 1.44 -0.45
C GLU A 138 7.37 1.46 -1.99
N PHE A 139 7.38 2.66 -2.55
CA PHE A 139 7.41 2.88 -3.99
C PHE A 139 8.54 3.83 -4.35
N ALA A 140 9.22 3.57 -5.48
CA ALA A 140 10.20 4.50 -6.02
C ALA A 140 9.50 5.76 -6.56
N VAL A 141 10.01 6.93 -6.16
CA VAL A 141 9.55 8.23 -6.69
C VAL A 141 10.38 8.61 -7.92
N PRO A 142 9.75 8.93 -9.06
CA PRO A 142 10.48 9.34 -10.26
C PRO A 142 11.34 10.58 -10.01
N ASP A 143 12.57 10.57 -10.54
CA ASP A 143 13.51 11.72 -10.40
C ASP A 143 12.89 13.05 -10.86
N ALA A 144 12.01 13.00 -11.88
CA ALA A 144 11.41 14.18 -12.50
C ALA A 144 10.46 14.96 -11.58
N VAL A 145 9.97 14.36 -10.49
CA VAL A 145 8.97 14.95 -9.57
C VAL A 145 9.48 15.01 -8.13
N ARG A 146 10.77 14.72 -7.93
CA ARG A 146 11.38 14.75 -6.60
C ARG A 146 11.40 16.18 -6.05
N GLY A 147 10.97 16.33 -4.80
CA GLY A 147 10.89 17.63 -4.12
C GLY A 147 9.66 18.45 -4.47
N GLU A 148 8.73 17.89 -5.23
CA GLU A 148 7.39 18.46 -5.45
C GLU A 148 6.40 17.90 -4.43
N ARG A 149 5.28 18.62 -4.22
CA ARG A 149 4.10 18.05 -3.56
C ARG A 149 3.53 16.96 -4.45
N LEU A 150 3.38 15.77 -3.89
CA LEU A 150 2.76 14.64 -4.58
C LEU A 150 1.29 14.52 -4.20
N GLU A 151 0.45 14.26 -5.19
CA GLU A 151 -0.98 13.97 -5.01
C GLU A 151 -1.22 12.48 -5.28
N LEU A 152 -1.78 11.78 -4.29
CA LEU A 152 -1.96 10.34 -4.33
C LEU A 152 -3.44 10.00 -4.38
N GLU A 153 -3.83 9.11 -5.29
CA GLU A 153 -5.13 8.46 -5.32
C GLU A 153 -4.96 6.97 -5.00
N LEU A 154 -5.55 6.53 -3.89
CA LEU A 154 -5.48 5.15 -3.42
C LEU A 154 -6.83 4.49 -3.65
N SER A 155 -6.83 3.33 -4.28
CA SER A 155 -8.01 2.50 -4.52
C SER A 155 -7.80 1.10 -3.95
N PHE A 156 -8.88 0.48 -3.48
CA PHE A 156 -8.87 -0.86 -2.89
C PHE A 156 -9.76 -1.79 -3.71
N THR A 157 -9.45 -3.09 -3.77
CA THR A 157 -10.24 -4.03 -4.58
C THR A 157 -11.53 -4.48 -3.89
N ASP A 158 -11.53 -4.46 -2.56
CA ASP A 158 -12.65 -4.84 -1.70
C ASP A 158 -13.61 -3.68 -1.40
N TRP A 159 -13.25 -2.44 -1.78
CA TRP A 159 -14.05 -1.25 -1.58
C TRP A 159 -13.97 -0.29 -2.78
N ASP A 160 -15.09 0.32 -3.16
CA ASP A 160 -15.22 1.19 -4.33
C ASP A 160 -14.81 2.66 -4.09
N GLY A 161 -14.34 2.98 -2.89
CA GLY A 161 -13.88 4.32 -2.57
C GLY A 161 -12.46 4.64 -3.05
N ILE A 162 -12.19 5.93 -3.11
CA ILE A 162 -10.87 6.48 -3.42
C ILE A 162 -10.45 7.35 -2.26
N GLU A 163 -9.30 7.02 -1.67
CA GLU A 163 -8.62 7.85 -0.70
C GLU A 163 -7.66 8.80 -1.41
N ARG A 164 -7.64 10.06 -0.97
CA ARG A 164 -6.76 11.08 -1.53
C ARG A 164 -5.83 11.63 -0.46
N LEU A 165 -4.53 11.56 -0.74
CA LEU A 165 -3.48 12.03 0.16
C LEU A 165 -2.57 13.00 -0.59
N SER A 166 -2.03 13.99 0.13
CA SER A 166 -1.00 14.89 -0.40
C SER A 166 0.22 14.82 0.50
N VAL A 167 1.43 14.73 -0.08
CA VAL A 167 2.69 14.61 0.67
C VAL A 167 3.77 15.54 0.11
N GLU A 168 4.65 16.03 0.97
CA GLU A 168 5.78 16.94 0.64
C GLU A 168 7.04 16.59 1.43
#